data_AF-A0A349WIB9-F1
#
_entry.id   AF-A0A349WIB9-F1
#
_cell.length_a   1.000
_cell.length_b   1.000
_cell.length_c   1.000
_cell.angle_alpha   90.00
_cell.angle_beta   90.00
_cell.angle_gamma   90.00
#
_symmetry.space_group_name_H-M   'P 1'
#
loop_
_entity.id
_entity.type
_entity.pdbx_description
1 polymer ?
#
loop_
_entity_poly.entity_id
_entity_poly.type
_entity_poly.pdbx_seq_one_letter_code
_entity_poly.pdbx_strand_id
1 'polypeptide(L)'
;MLAFFANITPHSKREDNLVEVKDAIGNITYKNEIKVWNRLRNHLLRHISDFEEKFLAKYDNDTSISKSIKYLPKPIILIEDARGKGSQWQYTERKPVQEWIEVGYNDKDWNSGVGGFGKVSPKEKLGTKWVTSDIWLRTTFRLGIIPKTLRVTLKHDEDVEVYLNGKLVFQNTGLFSKYETHDISQESADVLQTGKNVIAVHCRNTVGGQFIDLGLECFEEAVDHSGLIRKHANRLMGDDLYKQYKNRIRELGRHLPTKPKSDYYKALSVSEEGEQVTKILRRGNPALEGEEVFPAFPAVLSPPEPVIQKLPKSSGRRTALAKWIGSKDNPISARVMMNRIWQYHFGRGIVRSSSDFGYQGDLPTHPKLLDWLAIQFMESGWDIKAMHRLIMNSDAYKRSSKPNDQALAQDPLNHSFWRYEMRRLTSEEVRDSVLNACGTINLEMGGQSVTPPVPDIILAGSSVKGKGWGACTPEQANRRSVYVKVMRSMQMPLLINHDMADTDSTCPVRFNTTVPTQALNMLNGKFMNDSAKSFANRLRTEAGKELNKQVEHALKLVFSRNPQKNEINAGVEMMKNMKSKFSLSDEEALNRFALLALNLNEFVYLD
;
A
#
# COMPACT_ATOMS: atom_id res chain seq x y z
N MET A 1 13.33 -6.99 -28.91
CA MET A 1 13.31 -6.98 -27.43
C MET A 1 11.91 -7.22 -26.82
N LEU A 2 10.86 -6.47 -27.17
CA LEU A 2 9.53 -6.63 -26.55
C LEU A 2 8.95 -8.06 -26.66
N ALA A 3 9.26 -8.79 -27.72
CA ALA A 3 8.84 -10.20 -27.89
C ALA A 3 9.36 -11.15 -26.78
N PHE A 4 10.41 -10.78 -26.02
CA PHE A 4 10.80 -11.53 -24.82
C PHE A 4 9.74 -11.49 -23.70
N PHE A 5 8.82 -10.54 -23.76
CA PHE A 5 7.77 -10.26 -22.75
C PHE A 5 6.36 -10.58 -23.27
N ALA A 6 6.22 -11.22 -24.43
CA ALA A 6 4.93 -11.71 -24.91
C ALA A 6 4.35 -12.77 -23.94
N ASN A 7 3.02 -12.88 -23.89
CA ASN A 7 2.29 -13.87 -23.06
C ASN A 7 2.42 -13.68 -21.56
N ILE A 8 2.78 -12.48 -21.12
CA ILE A 8 2.71 -12.14 -19.71
C ILE A 8 1.24 -11.98 -19.32
N THR A 9 0.82 -12.69 -18.29
CA THR A 9 -0.51 -12.48 -17.72
C THR A 9 -0.60 -11.05 -17.16
N PRO A 10 -1.64 -10.27 -17.53
CA PRO A 10 -1.93 -9.06 -16.78
C PRO A 10 -2.20 -9.45 -15.31
N HIS A 11 -1.97 -8.52 -14.38
CA HIS A 11 -2.34 -8.74 -12.98
C HIS A 11 -3.85 -9.01 -12.89
N SER A 12 -4.24 -10.28 -12.90
CA SER A 12 -5.62 -10.69 -12.72
C SER A 12 -6.00 -10.53 -11.24
N LYS A 13 -7.28 -10.29 -10.96
CA LYS A 13 -7.81 -10.25 -9.59
C LYS A 13 -7.80 -11.63 -8.89
N ARG A 14 -7.24 -12.67 -9.52
CA ARG A 14 -7.22 -14.05 -9.00
C ARG A 14 -5.88 -14.35 -8.34
N GLU A 15 -5.87 -15.34 -7.45
CA GLU A 15 -4.66 -15.82 -6.79
C GLU A 15 -3.66 -16.51 -7.76
N ASP A 16 -3.99 -16.61 -9.05
CA ASP A 16 -3.23 -17.31 -10.10
C ASP A 16 -1.78 -16.80 -10.25
N ASN A 17 -1.56 -15.51 -9.95
CA ASN A 17 -0.25 -14.88 -9.98
C ASN A 17 0.49 -14.94 -8.63
N LEU A 18 -0.10 -15.51 -7.59
CA LEU A 18 0.53 -15.61 -6.28
C LEU A 18 1.41 -16.85 -6.18
N VAL A 19 2.72 -16.64 -6.04
CA VAL A 19 3.68 -17.72 -5.77
C VAL A 19 3.92 -17.78 -4.27
N GLU A 20 3.80 -18.98 -3.70
CA GLU A 20 4.22 -19.22 -2.32
C GLU A 20 5.75 -19.17 -2.24
N VAL A 21 6.27 -18.12 -1.63
CA VAL A 21 7.69 -17.99 -1.30
C VAL A 21 7.88 -18.54 0.10
N LYS A 22 8.66 -19.61 0.21
CA LYS A 22 9.02 -20.23 1.49
C LYS A 22 10.21 -19.50 2.10
N ASP A 23 10.12 -19.22 3.40
CA ASP A 23 11.26 -18.83 4.23
C ASP A 23 12.26 -19.99 4.29
N ALA A 24 13.56 -19.68 4.25
CA ALA A 24 14.64 -20.66 4.28
C ALA A 24 14.68 -21.47 5.60
N ILE A 25 14.03 -20.96 6.66
CA ILE A 25 14.03 -21.56 8.01
C ILE A 25 12.81 -22.48 8.24
N GLY A 26 11.77 -22.41 7.39
CA GLY A 26 10.68 -23.40 7.26
C GLY A 26 9.99 -23.88 8.56
N ASN A 27 8.83 -23.34 8.91
CA ASN A 27 7.87 -23.97 9.83
C ASN A 27 7.15 -25.15 9.12
N ILE A 28 7.82 -26.30 9.07
CA ILE A 28 7.35 -27.55 8.45
C ILE A 28 6.01 -28.04 9.05
N THR A 29 5.66 -27.60 10.27
CA THR A 29 4.43 -27.99 10.97
C THR A 29 3.26 -27.04 10.75
N TYR A 30 3.46 -25.88 10.09
CA TYR A 30 2.43 -24.84 9.92
C TYR A 30 1.10 -25.38 9.37
N LYS A 31 1.11 -26.24 8.33
CA LYS A 31 -0.12 -26.79 7.75
C LYS A 31 -0.95 -27.60 8.75
N ASN A 32 -0.31 -28.28 9.68
CA ASN A 32 -1.01 -29.06 10.71
C ASN A 32 -1.43 -28.17 11.87
N GLU A 33 -0.56 -27.28 12.32
CA GLU A 33 -0.84 -26.31 13.38
C GLU A 33 -1.99 -25.37 13.00
N ILE A 34 -2.01 -24.85 11.76
CA ILE A 34 -3.07 -23.95 11.30
C ILE A 34 -4.41 -24.68 11.16
N LYS A 35 -4.40 -25.98 10.82
CA LYS A 35 -5.60 -26.82 10.82
C LYS A 35 -6.13 -27.00 12.24
N VAL A 36 -5.27 -27.32 13.21
CA VAL A 36 -5.64 -27.44 14.63
C VAL A 36 -6.16 -26.10 15.16
N TRP A 37 -5.45 -25.02 14.87
CA TRP A 37 -5.84 -23.67 15.24
C TRP A 37 -7.19 -23.28 14.63
N ASN A 38 -7.43 -23.55 13.34
CA ASN A 38 -8.71 -23.29 12.68
C ASN A 38 -9.83 -24.14 13.25
N ARG A 39 -9.59 -25.40 13.65
CA ARG A 39 -10.60 -26.25 14.30
C ARG A 39 -11.09 -25.62 15.59
N LEU A 40 -10.19 -25.21 16.48
CA LEU A 40 -10.56 -24.59 17.74
C LEU A 40 -11.25 -23.23 17.51
N ARG A 41 -10.73 -22.40 16.60
CA ARG A 41 -11.37 -21.13 16.21
C ARG A 41 -12.81 -21.36 15.73
N ASN A 42 -13.00 -22.27 14.77
CA ASN A 42 -14.30 -22.56 14.19
C ASN A 42 -15.24 -23.25 15.18
N HIS A 43 -14.73 -24.01 16.15
CA HIS A 43 -15.51 -24.57 17.25
C HIS A 43 -16.02 -23.45 18.16
N LEU A 44 -15.13 -22.57 18.63
CA LEU A 44 -15.49 -21.45 19.50
C LEU A 44 -16.48 -20.50 18.82
N LEU A 45 -16.21 -20.10 17.57
CA LEU A 45 -17.09 -19.23 16.79
C LEU A 45 -18.48 -19.84 16.59
N ARG A 46 -18.58 -21.14 16.29
CA ARG A 46 -19.89 -21.81 16.13
C ARG A 46 -20.71 -21.75 17.41
N HIS A 47 -20.11 -22.03 18.57
CA HIS A 47 -20.82 -21.96 19.85
C HIS A 47 -21.13 -20.54 20.32
N ILE A 48 -20.28 -19.57 19.96
CA ILE A 48 -20.54 -18.15 20.19
C ILE A 48 -21.75 -17.72 19.34
N SER A 49 -21.73 -18.00 18.03
CA SER A 49 -22.83 -17.67 17.11
C SER A 49 -24.15 -18.33 17.53
N ASP A 50 -24.12 -19.62 17.87
CA ASP A 50 -25.30 -20.36 18.34
C ASP A 50 -25.90 -19.73 19.61
N PHE A 51 -25.06 -19.31 20.55
CA PHE A 51 -25.54 -18.59 21.74
C PHE A 51 -26.11 -17.22 21.38
N GLU A 52 -25.43 -16.46 20.53
CA GLU A 52 -25.85 -15.11 20.10
C GLU A 52 -27.19 -15.14 19.35
N GLU A 53 -27.35 -16.07 18.41
CA GLU A 53 -28.58 -16.29 17.65
C GLU A 53 -29.74 -16.68 18.58
N LYS A 54 -29.53 -17.64 19.50
CA LYS A 54 -30.55 -18.04 20.47
C LYS A 54 -30.89 -16.93 21.46
N PHE A 55 -29.89 -16.16 21.89
CA PHE A 55 -30.09 -14.99 22.75
C PHE A 55 -30.94 -13.94 22.04
N LEU A 56 -30.62 -13.61 20.79
CA LEU A 56 -31.37 -12.65 19.99
C LEU A 56 -32.80 -13.11 19.76
N ALA A 57 -33.00 -14.37 19.37
CA ALA A 57 -34.33 -14.94 19.20
C ALA A 57 -35.19 -14.84 20.48
N LYS A 58 -34.60 -15.07 21.67
CA LYS A 58 -35.30 -14.88 22.94
C LYS A 58 -35.50 -13.41 23.29
N TYR A 59 -34.50 -12.58 23.06
CA TYR A 59 -34.56 -11.14 23.31
C TYR A 59 -35.66 -10.49 22.45
N ASP A 60 -35.73 -10.82 21.17
CA ASP A 60 -36.71 -10.30 20.21
C ASP A 60 -38.14 -10.75 20.52
N ASN A 61 -38.31 -11.92 21.15
CA ASN A 61 -39.62 -12.45 21.55
C ASN A 61 -40.04 -12.07 22.99
N ASP A 62 -39.14 -11.59 23.84
CA ASP A 62 -39.48 -11.18 25.22
C ASP A 62 -40.16 -9.80 25.24
N THR A 63 -41.44 -9.76 25.62
CA THR A 63 -42.28 -8.54 25.72
C THR A 63 -42.13 -7.80 27.04
N SER A 64 -41.48 -8.42 28.04
CA SER A 64 -41.27 -7.87 29.39
C SER A 64 -39.98 -7.08 29.54
N ILE A 65 -39.08 -7.16 28.55
CA ILE A 65 -37.95 -6.25 28.41
C ILE A 65 -38.48 -5.01 27.69
N SER A 66 -38.45 -3.85 28.36
CA SER A 66 -38.60 -2.57 27.66
C SER A 66 -37.41 -2.43 26.72
N LYS A 67 -37.60 -2.94 25.50
CA LYS A 67 -36.81 -2.59 24.34
C LYS A 67 -37.12 -1.12 24.19
N SER A 68 -36.29 -0.27 24.81
CA SER A 68 -36.28 1.15 24.50
C SER A 68 -36.49 1.23 22.99
N ILE A 69 -37.45 2.03 22.55
CA ILE A 69 -37.59 2.41 21.15
C ILE A 69 -36.26 3.11 20.83
N LYS A 70 -35.21 2.32 20.57
CA LYS A 70 -34.16 2.68 19.65
C LYS A 70 -34.98 3.03 18.44
N TYR A 71 -34.92 4.30 18.06
CA TYR A 71 -35.28 4.75 16.74
C TYR A 71 -35.03 3.57 15.81
N LEU A 72 -36.07 2.96 15.21
CA LEU A 72 -35.86 2.31 13.93
C LEU A 72 -35.15 3.41 13.14
N PRO A 73 -33.83 3.30 12.85
CA PRO A 73 -33.23 4.29 11.99
C PRO A 73 -34.12 4.26 10.76
N LYS A 74 -34.63 5.44 10.39
CA LYS A 74 -35.40 5.54 9.15
C LYS A 74 -34.57 4.81 8.09
N PRO A 75 -35.15 3.84 7.35
CA PRO A 75 -34.40 3.11 6.34
C PRO A 75 -33.66 4.12 5.49
N ILE A 76 -32.34 3.96 5.40
CA ILE A 76 -31.55 4.80 4.51
C ILE A 76 -31.82 4.25 3.13
N ILE A 77 -32.64 4.99 2.37
CA ILE A 77 -32.94 4.67 0.99
C ILE A 77 -31.67 4.93 0.18
N LEU A 78 -31.04 3.85 -0.29
CA LEU A 78 -29.86 3.89 -1.14
C LEU A 78 -30.26 4.06 -2.61
N ILE A 79 -31.39 3.46 -2.98
CA ILE A 79 -32.03 3.56 -4.30
C ILE A 79 -33.54 3.64 -4.06
N GLU A 80 -34.14 4.72 -4.53
CA GLU A 80 -35.58 4.98 -4.44
C GLU A 80 -36.31 4.34 -5.63
N ASP A 81 -37.37 3.59 -5.34
CA ASP A 81 -38.30 3.06 -6.34
C ASP A 81 -39.34 4.12 -6.79
N ALA A 82 -40.12 3.81 -7.83
CA ALA A 82 -41.04 4.72 -8.49
C ALA A 82 -42.23 5.16 -7.61
N ARG A 83 -42.53 4.46 -6.50
CA ARG A 83 -43.54 4.92 -5.53
C ARG A 83 -43.10 6.24 -4.88
N GLY A 84 -41.79 6.42 -4.70
CA GLY A 84 -41.14 7.67 -4.31
C GLY A 84 -40.86 8.58 -5.51
N LYS A 85 -39.70 9.23 -5.57
CA LYS A 85 -39.26 10.02 -6.74
C LYS A 85 -38.68 9.17 -7.87
N GLY A 86 -38.31 7.91 -7.59
CA GLY A 86 -37.57 7.05 -8.51
C GLY A 86 -36.11 7.47 -8.66
N SER A 87 -35.22 6.48 -8.78
CA SER A 87 -33.79 6.70 -9.04
C SER A 87 -33.48 6.73 -10.53
N GLN A 88 -32.37 7.39 -10.90
CA GLN A 88 -31.85 7.34 -12.26
C GLN A 88 -31.12 5.99 -12.49
N TRP A 89 -31.36 5.40 -13.64
CA TRP A 89 -30.74 4.17 -14.13
C TRP A 89 -30.12 4.38 -15.51
N GLN A 90 -29.05 3.66 -15.79
CA GLN A 90 -28.56 3.44 -17.14
C GLN A 90 -29.15 2.12 -17.65
N TYR A 91 -29.61 2.08 -18.90
CA TYR A 91 -30.21 0.89 -19.47
C TYR A 91 -29.90 0.65 -20.95
N THR A 92 -29.97 -0.63 -21.33
CA THR A 92 -29.91 -1.07 -22.72
C THR A 92 -30.95 -2.17 -22.95
N GLU A 93 -31.47 -2.22 -24.17
CA GLU A 93 -32.38 -3.26 -24.66
C GLU A 93 -31.64 -4.29 -25.54
N ARG A 94 -30.32 -4.10 -25.71
CA ARG A 94 -29.42 -5.03 -26.40
C ARG A 94 -28.53 -5.71 -25.37
N LYS A 95 -28.41 -7.03 -25.47
CA LYS A 95 -27.60 -7.84 -24.57
C LYS A 95 -26.17 -7.27 -24.46
N PRO A 96 -25.76 -6.78 -23.30
CA PRO A 96 -24.41 -6.24 -23.12
C PRO A 96 -23.38 -7.37 -22.94
N VAL A 97 -22.10 -7.01 -23.02
CA VAL A 97 -20.99 -7.91 -22.62
C VAL A 97 -21.08 -8.25 -21.13
N GLN A 98 -20.59 -9.42 -20.73
CA GLN A 98 -20.82 -10.00 -19.40
C GLN A 98 -20.40 -9.09 -18.23
N GLU A 99 -19.42 -8.21 -18.44
CA GLU A 99 -18.88 -7.30 -17.44
C GLU A 99 -19.85 -6.20 -17.00
N TRP A 100 -21.03 -6.05 -17.64
CA TRP A 100 -22.00 -5.00 -17.34
C TRP A 100 -22.46 -4.95 -15.86
N ILE A 101 -22.37 -6.08 -15.16
CA ILE A 101 -22.68 -6.23 -13.72
C ILE A 101 -21.55 -5.74 -12.78
N GLU A 102 -20.36 -5.46 -13.31
CA GLU A 102 -19.16 -5.10 -12.53
C GLU A 102 -19.08 -3.60 -12.23
N VAL A 103 -18.49 -3.23 -11.08
CA VAL A 103 -18.35 -1.82 -10.64
C VAL A 103 -17.58 -0.95 -11.65
N GLY A 104 -16.64 -1.56 -12.36
CA GLY A 104 -15.74 -0.90 -13.31
C GLY A 104 -16.28 -0.75 -14.73
N TYR A 105 -17.44 -1.34 -15.06
CA TYR A 105 -17.98 -1.26 -16.42
C TYR A 105 -18.43 0.16 -16.78
N ASN A 106 -18.09 0.60 -17.99
CA ASN A 106 -18.44 1.91 -18.53
C ASN A 106 -19.76 1.84 -19.31
N ASP A 107 -20.79 2.47 -18.76
CA ASP A 107 -22.16 2.53 -19.29
C ASP A 107 -22.52 3.89 -19.88
N LYS A 108 -21.53 4.74 -20.18
CA LYS A 108 -21.77 6.08 -20.73
C LYS A 108 -22.58 6.10 -22.02
N ASP A 109 -22.50 5.02 -22.80
CA ASP A 109 -23.20 4.90 -24.09
C ASP A 109 -24.59 4.26 -23.95
N TRP A 110 -25.02 3.93 -22.72
CA TRP A 110 -26.35 3.41 -22.46
C TRP A 110 -27.37 4.55 -22.40
N ASN A 111 -28.64 4.21 -22.61
CA ASN A 111 -29.73 5.15 -22.41
C ASN A 111 -29.92 5.41 -20.91
N SER A 112 -30.52 6.54 -20.55
CA SER A 112 -30.79 6.89 -19.16
C SER A 112 -32.28 7.08 -18.91
N GLY A 113 -32.78 6.57 -17.79
CA GLY A 113 -34.19 6.63 -17.43
C GLY A 113 -34.42 6.59 -15.92
N VAL A 114 -35.60 7.01 -15.47
CA VAL A 114 -36.03 6.91 -14.06
C VAL A 114 -36.73 5.56 -13.82
N GLY A 115 -36.56 5.00 -12.61
CA GLY A 115 -37.19 3.75 -12.16
C GLY A 115 -38.71 3.67 -12.41
N GLY A 116 -39.24 2.45 -12.51
CA GLY A 116 -40.57 2.16 -13.05
C GLY A 116 -40.52 2.00 -14.57
N PHE A 117 -39.80 0.97 -15.03
CA PHE A 117 -39.64 0.65 -16.45
C PHE A 117 -40.77 -0.27 -16.92
N GLY A 118 -41.44 0.08 -18.02
CA GLY A 118 -42.48 -0.81 -18.56
C GLY A 118 -43.36 -0.20 -19.64
N LYS A 119 -44.46 -0.88 -19.91
CA LYS A 119 -45.52 -0.43 -20.83
C LYS A 119 -46.58 0.38 -20.08
N VAL A 120 -47.22 1.34 -20.76
CA VAL A 120 -48.25 2.22 -20.19
C VAL A 120 -49.33 1.41 -19.44
N SER A 121 -49.40 1.60 -18.12
CA SER A 121 -50.34 0.94 -17.21
C SER A 121 -51.06 2.00 -16.35
N PRO A 122 -52.40 1.98 -16.25
CA PRO A 122 -53.15 2.93 -15.41
C PRO A 122 -52.88 2.77 -13.91
N LYS A 123 -52.31 1.63 -13.49
CA LYS A 123 -52.15 1.24 -12.08
C LYS A 123 -50.75 1.52 -11.52
N GLU A 124 -49.79 1.85 -12.36
CA GLU A 124 -48.37 1.90 -12.01
C GLU A 124 -47.79 3.28 -12.33
N LYS A 125 -46.91 3.76 -11.45
CA LYS A 125 -46.17 4.98 -11.69
C LYS A 125 -44.97 4.66 -12.57
N LEU A 126 -45.09 4.97 -13.85
CA LEU A 126 -44.05 4.73 -14.85
C LEU A 126 -43.06 5.90 -14.88
N GLY A 127 -41.77 5.58 -14.76
CA GLY A 127 -40.68 6.53 -14.95
C GLY A 127 -40.09 6.47 -16.35
N THR A 128 -39.92 5.27 -16.91
CA THR A 128 -39.32 5.08 -18.25
C THR A 128 -40.09 4.06 -19.06
N LYS A 129 -40.33 4.37 -20.35
CA LYS A 129 -41.00 3.44 -21.25
C LYS A 129 -40.01 2.41 -21.79
N TRP A 130 -40.39 1.14 -21.71
CA TRP A 130 -39.66 0.00 -22.30
C TRP A 130 -40.67 -0.99 -22.89
N VAL A 131 -40.38 -1.55 -24.07
CA VAL A 131 -41.32 -2.41 -24.82
C VAL A 131 -40.68 -3.63 -25.51
N THR A 132 -39.39 -3.89 -25.32
CA THR A 132 -38.71 -5.09 -25.88
C THR A 132 -38.80 -6.27 -24.92
N SER A 133 -38.32 -7.46 -25.32
CA SER A 133 -38.34 -8.66 -24.44
C SER A 133 -37.35 -8.59 -23.29
N ASP A 134 -36.27 -7.84 -23.43
CA ASP A 134 -35.19 -7.80 -22.46
C ASP A 134 -34.78 -6.37 -22.16
N ILE A 135 -34.49 -6.12 -20.88
CA ILE A 135 -33.85 -4.89 -20.43
C ILE A 135 -32.77 -5.20 -19.42
N TRP A 136 -31.62 -4.56 -19.62
CA TRP A 136 -30.52 -4.55 -18.67
C TRP A 136 -30.43 -3.16 -18.07
N LEU A 137 -30.56 -3.08 -16.75
CA LEU A 137 -30.55 -1.86 -15.95
C LEU A 137 -29.33 -1.87 -15.05
N ARG A 138 -28.67 -0.73 -14.86
CA ARG A 138 -27.68 -0.57 -13.80
C ARG A 138 -27.69 0.82 -13.22
N THR A 139 -27.40 0.91 -11.93
CA THR A 139 -27.19 2.19 -11.25
C THR A 139 -26.15 2.03 -10.16
N THR A 140 -25.73 3.15 -9.59
CA THR A 140 -24.68 3.20 -8.58
C THR A 140 -25.19 3.84 -7.31
N PHE A 141 -24.79 3.30 -6.17
CA PHE A 141 -25.01 3.91 -4.87
C PHE A 141 -23.69 3.96 -4.10
N ARG A 142 -23.63 4.76 -3.03
CA ARG A 142 -22.41 4.93 -2.23
C ARG A 142 -22.65 4.56 -0.78
N LEU A 143 -21.68 3.88 -0.18
CA LEU A 143 -21.69 3.48 1.22
C LEU A 143 -20.52 4.12 1.98
N GLY A 144 -20.80 4.77 3.10
CA GLY A 144 -19.76 5.21 4.05
C GLY A 144 -19.22 4.06 4.89
N ILE A 145 -20.11 3.12 5.23
CA ILE A 145 -19.87 1.91 6.02
C ILE A 145 -20.66 0.77 5.39
N ILE A 146 -20.21 -0.48 5.56
CA ILE A 146 -20.93 -1.64 5.03
C ILE A 146 -22.11 -1.92 5.98
N PRO A 147 -23.37 -1.83 5.51
CA PRO A 147 -24.52 -2.06 6.36
C PRO A 147 -24.63 -3.54 6.75
N LYS A 148 -25.14 -3.81 7.94
CA LYS A 148 -25.43 -5.19 8.39
C LYS A 148 -26.69 -5.77 7.75
N THR A 149 -27.60 -4.89 7.35
CA THR A 149 -28.88 -5.25 6.75
C THR A 149 -29.06 -4.49 5.45
N LEU A 150 -29.30 -5.22 4.37
CA LEU A 150 -29.59 -4.69 3.04
C LEU A 150 -30.83 -5.39 2.51
N ARG A 151 -31.83 -4.60 2.10
CA ARG A 151 -33.08 -5.13 1.54
C ARG A 151 -33.33 -4.56 0.16
N VAL A 152 -33.71 -5.44 -0.75
CA VAL A 152 -34.21 -5.08 -2.06
C VAL A 152 -35.73 -5.11 -2.03
N THR A 153 -36.38 -4.07 -2.54
CA THR A 153 -37.83 -4.06 -2.72
C THR A 153 -38.10 -3.94 -4.21
N LEU A 154 -38.75 -4.93 -4.81
CA LEU A 154 -38.95 -4.97 -6.25
C LEU A 154 -40.35 -5.41 -6.63
N LYS A 155 -40.78 -4.94 -7.80
CA LYS A 155 -41.97 -5.40 -8.51
C LYS A 155 -41.56 -5.66 -9.95
N HIS A 156 -41.87 -6.82 -10.48
CA HIS A 156 -41.40 -7.22 -11.80
C HIS A 156 -42.39 -8.14 -12.53
N ASP A 157 -42.35 -8.10 -13.85
CA ASP A 157 -43.08 -8.94 -14.79
C ASP A 157 -42.23 -9.07 -16.08
N GLU A 158 -41.56 -10.19 -16.38
CA GLU A 158 -41.58 -11.51 -15.71
C GLU A 158 -40.20 -11.78 -15.07
N ASP A 159 -39.40 -12.72 -15.58
CA ASP A 159 -38.18 -13.17 -14.92
C ASP A 159 -37.19 -12.03 -14.61
N VAL A 160 -36.59 -12.06 -13.41
CA VAL A 160 -35.64 -11.05 -12.96
C VAL A 160 -34.40 -11.68 -12.33
N GLU A 161 -33.25 -11.08 -12.63
CA GLU A 161 -31.97 -11.35 -11.99
C GLU A 161 -31.39 -10.04 -11.47
N VAL A 162 -31.01 -10.00 -10.20
CA VAL A 162 -30.41 -8.84 -9.54
C VAL A 162 -29.00 -9.18 -9.11
N TYR A 163 -28.07 -8.35 -9.55
CA TYR A 163 -26.64 -8.47 -9.31
C TYR A 163 -26.13 -7.30 -8.48
N LEU A 164 -25.22 -7.60 -7.56
CA LEU A 164 -24.53 -6.61 -6.75
C LEU A 164 -23.02 -6.79 -6.89
N ASN A 165 -22.33 -5.76 -7.40
CA ASN A 165 -20.88 -5.78 -7.63
C ASN A 165 -20.37 -7.08 -8.29
N GLY A 166 -21.05 -7.56 -9.33
CA GLY A 166 -20.66 -8.77 -10.08
C GLY A 166 -21.23 -10.09 -9.57
N LYS A 167 -21.92 -10.13 -8.42
CA LYS A 167 -22.52 -11.36 -7.87
C LYS A 167 -24.04 -11.33 -7.95
N LEU A 168 -24.65 -12.43 -8.39
CA LEU A 168 -26.09 -12.63 -8.34
C LEU A 168 -26.54 -12.70 -6.88
N VAL A 169 -27.40 -11.77 -6.45
CA VAL A 169 -27.89 -11.67 -5.07
C VAL A 169 -29.38 -12.00 -4.93
N PHE A 170 -30.13 -11.91 -6.02
CA PHE A 170 -31.53 -12.29 -6.05
C PHE A 170 -31.91 -12.72 -7.48
N GLN A 171 -32.76 -13.73 -7.58
CA GLN A 171 -33.38 -14.13 -8.85
C GLN A 171 -34.80 -14.62 -8.57
N ASN A 172 -35.71 -14.35 -9.50
CA ASN A 172 -37.04 -14.90 -9.45
C ASN A 172 -37.56 -15.17 -10.86
N THR A 173 -38.28 -16.28 -11.02
CA THR A 173 -38.96 -16.67 -12.26
C THR A 173 -40.45 -16.39 -12.09
N GLY A 174 -41.11 -15.83 -13.09
CA GLY A 174 -42.50 -15.34 -12.97
C GLY A 174 -42.58 -13.88 -12.54
N LEU A 175 -43.72 -13.47 -11.98
CA LEU A 175 -44.01 -12.06 -11.67
C LEU A 175 -44.24 -11.80 -10.17
N PHE A 176 -43.95 -10.59 -9.75
CA PHE A 176 -44.47 -10.01 -8.50
C PHE A 176 -45.54 -8.98 -8.83
N SER A 177 -46.80 -9.29 -8.49
CA SER A 177 -47.94 -8.41 -8.78
C SER A 177 -47.97 -7.15 -7.90
N LYS A 178 -47.27 -7.20 -6.76
CA LYS A 178 -47.07 -6.12 -5.78
C LYS A 178 -45.57 -5.96 -5.51
N TYR A 179 -45.19 -4.86 -4.86
CA TYR A 179 -43.81 -4.71 -4.38
C TYR A 179 -43.57 -5.70 -3.24
N GLU A 180 -42.54 -6.52 -3.40
CA GLU A 180 -42.08 -7.46 -2.38
C GLU A 180 -40.68 -7.05 -1.91
N THR A 181 -40.48 -7.12 -0.59
CA THR A 181 -39.19 -6.79 0.04
C THR A 181 -38.48 -8.07 0.43
N HIS A 182 -37.25 -8.23 -0.05
CA HIS A 182 -36.39 -9.37 0.23
C HIS A 182 -35.14 -8.90 0.93
N ASP A 183 -34.74 -9.64 1.96
CA ASP A 183 -33.46 -9.47 2.61
C ASP A 183 -32.38 -10.13 1.75
N ILE A 184 -31.36 -9.36 1.37
CA ILE A 184 -30.23 -9.83 0.57
C ILE A 184 -28.91 -9.68 1.33
N SER A 185 -28.97 -9.50 2.66
CA SER A 185 -27.81 -9.18 3.49
C SER A 185 -26.75 -10.26 3.44
N GLN A 186 -27.16 -11.54 3.46
CA GLN A 186 -26.24 -12.67 3.46
C GLN A 186 -25.57 -12.86 2.10
N GLU A 187 -26.33 -12.69 1.02
CA GLU A 187 -25.91 -12.84 -0.36
C GLU A 187 -24.94 -11.71 -0.77
N SER A 188 -25.12 -10.53 -0.18
CA SER A 188 -24.34 -9.32 -0.47
C SER A 188 -23.12 -9.09 0.44
N ALA A 189 -23.01 -9.82 1.55
CA ALA A 189 -22.03 -9.54 2.62
C ALA A 189 -20.56 -9.53 2.17
N ASP A 190 -20.19 -10.36 1.20
CA ASP A 190 -18.84 -10.53 0.67
C ASP A 190 -18.51 -9.60 -0.51
N VAL A 191 -19.52 -9.02 -1.14
CA VAL A 191 -19.36 -8.19 -2.35
C VAL A 191 -19.55 -6.70 -2.12
N LEU A 192 -20.21 -6.29 -1.03
CA LEU A 192 -20.35 -4.88 -0.65
C LEU A 192 -19.00 -4.24 -0.32
N GLN A 193 -18.81 -3.00 -0.76
CA GLN A 193 -17.63 -2.21 -0.44
C GLN A 193 -17.98 -0.81 0.04
N THR A 194 -17.11 -0.22 0.86
CA THR A 194 -17.20 1.22 1.16
C THR A 194 -16.83 2.03 -0.08
N GLY A 195 -17.57 3.10 -0.37
CA GLY A 195 -17.44 3.86 -1.61
C GLY A 195 -18.52 3.49 -2.62
N LYS A 196 -18.17 3.46 -3.92
CA LYS A 196 -19.10 3.19 -5.03
C LYS A 196 -19.45 1.71 -5.08
N ASN A 197 -20.74 1.40 -5.17
CA ASN A 197 -21.28 0.07 -5.46
C ASN A 197 -22.16 0.16 -6.72
N VAL A 198 -22.35 -0.97 -7.41
CA VAL A 198 -23.25 -1.11 -8.55
C VAL A 198 -24.29 -2.16 -8.22
N ILE A 199 -25.56 -1.83 -8.45
CA ILE A 199 -26.63 -2.81 -8.58
C ILE A 199 -27.01 -2.89 -10.07
N ALA A 200 -27.21 -4.09 -10.56
CA ALA A 200 -27.53 -4.39 -11.94
C ALA A 200 -28.71 -5.35 -12.00
N VAL A 201 -29.62 -5.15 -12.94
CA VAL A 201 -30.86 -5.92 -13.07
C VAL A 201 -31.03 -6.33 -14.51
N HIS A 202 -31.25 -7.63 -14.76
CA HIS A 202 -31.76 -8.11 -16.03
C HIS A 202 -33.21 -8.52 -15.81
N CYS A 203 -34.12 -7.97 -16.60
CA CYS A 203 -35.50 -8.41 -16.63
C CYS A 203 -35.84 -8.91 -18.03
N ARG A 204 -36.45 -10.10 -18.09
CA ARG A 204 -36.89 -10.74 -19.32
C ARG A 204 -38.39 -10.92 -19.27
N ASN A 205 -39.08 -10.24 -20.18
CA ASN A 205 -40.52 -10.35 -20.34
C ASN A 205 -40.82 -11.23 -21.56
N THR A 206 -41.53 -12.33 -21.33
CA THR A 206 -41.92 -13.25 -22.40
C THR A 206 -43.38 -13.06 -22.82
N VAL A 207 -44.27 -12.83 -21.85
CA VAL A 207 -45.72 -12.61 -22.00
C VAL A 207 -46.20 -11.74 -20.85
N GLY A 208 -47.14 -10.80 -21.04
CA GLY A 208 -47.79 -10.10 -19.92
C GLY A 208 -47.70 -8.57 -19.94
N GLY A 209 -47.72 -7.98 -18.75
CA GLY A 209 -47.87 -6.55 -18.46
C GLY A 209 -46.59 -5.73 -18.57
N GLN A 210 -45.42 -6.39 -18.55
CA GLN A 210 -44.09 -5.80 -18.75
C GLN A 210 -43.77 -4.64 -17.81
N PHE A 211 -43.19 -4.97 -16.66
CA PHE A 211 -42.83 -3.98 -15.64
C PHE A 211 -41.59 -4.42 -14.87
N ILE A 212 -40.71 -3.47 -14.51
CA ILE A 212 -39.65 -3.69 -13.53
C ILE A 212 -39.37 -2.40 -12.78
N ASP A 213 -39.35 -2.51 -11.45
CA ASP A 213 -38.88 -1.45 -10.58
C ASP A 213 -38.21 -2.02 -9.33
N LEU A 214 -37.22 -1.29 -8.82
CA LEU A 214 -36.38 -1.75 -7.71
C LEU A 214 -35.96 -0.58 -6.82
N GLY A 215 -36.21 -0.73 -5.53
CA GLY A 215 -35.67 0.06 -4.44
C GLY A 215 -34.65 -0.74 -3.63
N LEU A 216 -33.70 -0.03 -3.02
CA LEU A 216 -32.66 -0.60 -2.17
C LEU A 216 -32.57 0.23 -0.89
N GLU A 217 -32.71 -0.42 0.26
CA GLU A 217 -32.64 0.22 1.56
C GLU A 217 -31.67 -0.51 2.49
N CYS A 218 -31.04 0.24 3.38
CA CYS A 218 -30.24 -0.33 4.46
C CYS A 218 -30.60 0.27 5.81
N PHE A 219 -30.29 -0.49 6.86
CA PHE A 219 -30.45 -0.05 8.25
C PHE A 219 -29.06 0.11 8.89
N GLU A 220 -28.76 1.31 9.39
CA GLU A 220 -27.61 1.53 10.26
C GLU A 220 -28.04 1.37 11.72
N GLU A 221 -28.07 0.13 12.20
CA GLU A 221 -28.07 -0.14 13.64
C GLU A 221 -26.76 -0.83 14.03
N ALA A 222 -25.93 -0.12 14.80
CA ALA A 222 -25.04 -0.81 15.71
C ALA A 222 -25.89 -1.39 16.85
N VAL A 223 -26.51 -2.54 16.63
CA VAL A 223 -26.96 -3.38 17.73
C VAL A 223 -25.69 -3.82 18.45
N ASP A 224 -25.37 -3.17 19.58
CA ASP A 224 -24.32 -3.61 20.50
C ASP A 224 -24.73 -4.95 21.10
N HIS A 225 -24.50 -6.02 20.34
CA HIS A 225 -24.81 -7.40 20.72
C HIS A 225 -24.14 -7.73 22.04
N SER A 226 -22.86 -7.35 22.18
CA SER A 226 -22.11 -7.53 23.42
C SER A 226 -22.74 -6.75 24.59
N GLY A 227 -23.24 -5.54 24.37
CA GLY A 227 -24.01 -4.76 25.35
C GLY A 227 -25.33 -5.40 25.75
N LEU A 228 -26.12 -5.86 24.79
CA LEU A 228 -27.39 -6.53 25.02
C LEU A 228 -27.20 -7.86 25.76
N ILE A 229 -26.25 -8.67 25.31
CA ILE A 229 -25.87 -9.94 25.96
C ILE A 229 -25.38 -9.65 27.38
N ARG A 230 -24.52 -8.65 27.58
CA ARG A 230 -24.07 -8.26 28.93
C ARG A 230 -25.21 -7.88 29.86
N LYS A 231 -26.23 -7.20 29.33
CA LYS A 231 -27.35 -6.67 30.12
C LYS A 231 -28.47 -7.69 30.36
N HIS A 232 -28.73 -8.59 29.41
CA HIS A 232 -29.94 -9.43 29.41
C HIS A 232 -29.68 -10.95 29.35
N ALA A 233 -28.48 -11.42 29.04
CA ALA A 233 -28.24 -12.84 28.85
C ALA A 233 -28.45 -13.68 30.11
N ASN A 234 -28.10 -13.17 31.29
CA ASN A 234 -28.38 -13.86 32.56
C ASN A 234 -29.88 -14.14 32.75
N ARG A 235 -30.73 -13.20 32.35
CA ARG A 235 -32.19 -13.33 32.46
C ARG A 235 -32.78 -14.23 31.38
N LEU A 236 -32.34 -14.08 30.12
CA LEU A 236 -32.94 -14.76 28.96
C LEU A 236 -32.38 -16.17 28.70
N MET A 237 -31.11 -16.37 29.02
CA MET A 237 -30.37 -17.60 28.74
C MET A 237 -30.00 -18.37 30.01
N GLY A 238 -30.05 -17.73 31.18
CA GLY A 238 -29.60 -18.31 32.44
C GLY A 238 -28.09 -18.12 32.67
N ASP A 239 -27.69 -18.13 33.94
CA ASP A 239 -26.32 -17.83 34.37
C ASP A 239 -25.28 -18.83 33.85
N ASP A 240 -25.64 -20.11 33.77
CA ASP A 240 -24.74 -21.15 33.27
C ASP A 240 -24.38 -20.95 31.78
N LEU A 241 -25.38 -20.78 30.91
CA LEU A 241 -25.15 -20.57 29.48
C LEU A 241 -24.40 -19.24 29.22
N TYR A 242 -24.69 -18.18 29.97
CA TYR A 242 -23.96 -16.92 29.84
C TYR A 242 -22.51 -17.01 30.33
N LYS A 243 -22.24 -17.78 31.40
CA LYS A 243 -20.87 -18.08 31.84
C LYS A 243 -20.10 -18.84 30.78
N GLN A 244 -20.71 -19.85 30.15
CA GLN A 244 -20.10 -20.60 29.04
C GLN A 244 -19.78 -19.67 27.85
N TYR A 245 -20.70 -18.79 27.46
CA TYR A 245 -20.47 -17.79 26.42
C TYR A 245 -19.26 -16.88 26.72
N LYS A 246 -19.20 -16.28 27.92
CA LYS A 246 -18.08 -15.42 28.32
C LYS A 246 -16.74 -16.16 28.30
N ASN A 247 -16.74 -17.41 28.74
CA ASN A 247 -15.53 -18.22 28.72
C ASN A 247 -15.06 -18.49 27.29
N ARG A 248 -15.96 -18.83 26.36
CA ARG A 248 -15.64 -19.03 24.94
C ARG A 248 -15.16 -17.76 24.25
N ILE A 249 -15.73 -16.60 24.55
CA ILE A 249 -15.24 -15.30 24.04
C ILE A 249 -13.82 -15.02 24.53
N ARG A 250 -13.53 -15.25 25.83
CA ARG A 250 -12.18 -15.10 26.39
C ARG A 250 -11.19 -16.09 25.78
N GLU A 251 -11.61 -17.33 25.60
CA GLU A 251 -10.82 -18.39 24.98
C GLU A 251 -10.49 -18.05 23.53
N LEU A 252 -11.48 -17.56 22.76
CA LEU A 252 -11.26 -17.07 21.40
C LEU A 252 -10.28 -15.90 21.38
N GLY A 253 -10.43 -14.94 22.32
CA GLY A 253 -9.50 -13.82 22.47
C GLY A 253 -8.06 -14.24 22.79
N ARG A 254 -7.88 -15.32 23.58
CA ARG A 254 -6.56 -15.91 23.85
C ARG A 254 -6.03 -16.74 22.69
N HIS A 255 -6.91 -17.38 21.92
CA HIS A 255 -6.56 -18.24 20.80
C HIS A 255 -6.20 -17.45 19.54
N LEU A 256 -6.82 -16.30 19.29
CA LEU A 256 -6.54 -15.52 18.08
C LEU A 256 -5.06 -15.11 17.92
N PRO A 257 -4.37 -14.64 18.97
CA PRO A 257 -2.94 -14.33 18.92
C PRO A 257 -2.02 -15.54 18.76
N THR A 258 -2.47 -16.77 19.07
CA THR A 258 -1.65 -18.00 18.94
C THR A 258 -1.64 -18.55 17.52
N LYS A 259 -2.17 -17.79 16.54
CA LYS A 259 -2.18 -18.19 15.13
C LYS A 259 -0.75 -18.55 14.71
N PRO A 260 -0.52 -19.78 14.23
CA PRO A 260 0.78 -20.20 13.75
C PRO A 260 1.31 -19.21 12.71
N LYS A 261 2.59 -18.89 12.76
CA LYS A 261 3.24 -18.08 11.73
C LYS A 261 3.47 -18.96 10.52
N SER A 262 2.97 -18.52 9.37
CA SER A 262 3.24 -19.17 8.09
C SER A 262 4.72 -19.05 7.76
N ASP A 263 5.31 -20.15 7.30
CA ASP A 263 6.65 -20.19 6.73
C ASP A 263 6.68 -19.82 5.26
N TYR A 264 5.51 -19.57 4.67
CA TYR A 264 5.42 -19.02 3.34
C TYR A 264 4.61 -17.73 3.33
N TYR A 265 5.00 -16.81 2.46
CA TYR A 265 4.19 -15.68 2.08
C TYR A 265 3.87 -15.79 0.59
N LYS A 266 2.65 -15.41 0.23
CA LYS A 266 2.26 -15.31 -1.17
C LYS A 266 2.88 -14.02 -1.73
N ALA A 267 3.77 -14.14 -2.70
CA ALA A 267 4.31 -13.02 -3.45
C ALA A 267 3.56 -12.92 -4.78
N LEU A 268 3.22 -11.69 -5.18
CA LEU A 268 2.74 -11.45 -6.53
C LEU A 268 3.90 -11.73 -7.49
N SER A 269 3.66 -12.63 -8.41
CA SER A 269 4.58 -13.02 -9.47
C SER A 269 3.95 -12.73 -10.83
N VAL A 270 4.76 -12.79 -11.86
CA VAL A 270 4.32 -12.64 -13.25
C VAL A 270 4.36 -14.02 -13.90
N SER A 271 3.19 -14.60 -14.19
CA SER A 271 3.10 -15.85 -14.94
C SER A 271 3.16 -15.59 -16.45
N GLU A 272 3.61 -16.61 -17.19
CA GLU A 272 3.54 -16.62 -18.65
C GLU A 272 2.46 -17.61 -19.06
N GLU A 273 1.35 -17.11 -19.59
CA GLU A 273 0.25 -17.93 -20.09
C GLU A 273 -0.12 -17.48 -21.50
N GLY A 274 -0.26 -18.46 -22.40
CA GLY A 274 -0.68 -18.23 -23.78
C GLY A 274 0.44 -18.37 -24.82
N GLU A 275 0.01 -18.35 -26.07
CA GLU A 275 0.86 -18.50 -27.26
C GLU A 275 0.76 -17.28 -28.20
N GLN A 276 0.36 -16.12 -27.68
CA GLN A 276 0.31 -14.90 -28.47
C GLN A 276 1.70 -14.54 -29.00
N VAL A 277 1.69 -14.04 -30.22
CA VAL A 277 2.86 -13.57 -30.96
C VAL A 277 2.87 -12.04 -30.93
N THR A 278 4.06 -11.45 -30.90
CA THR A 278 4.19 -9.99 -31.01
C THR A 278 4.25 -9.63 -32.49
N LYS A 279 3.48 -8.63 -32.93
CA LYS A 279 3.51 -8.15 -34.32
C LYS A 279 3.78 -6.66 -34.38
N ILE A 280 4.31 -6.21 -35.52
CA ILE A 280 4.49 -4.78 -35.79
C ILE A 280 3.12 -4.14 -35.95
N LEU A 281 2.83 -3.10 -35.16
CA LEU A 281 1.61 -2.31 -35.33
C LEU A 281 1.85 -1.22 -36.37
N ARG A 282 1.29 -1.35 -37.58
CA ARG A 282 1.48 -0.38 -38.66
C ARG A 282 0.87 0.95 -38.24
N ARG A 283 1.70 2.01 -38.24
CA ARG A 283 1.34 3.36 -37.75
C ARG A 283 0.86 3.38 -36.28
N GLY A 284 1.23 2.37 -35.48
CA GLY A 284 0.81 2.24 -34.09
C GLY A 284 -0.67 1.86 -33.90
N ASN A 285 -1.38 1.47 -34.97
CA ASN A 285 -2.78 1.06 -34.87
C ASN A 285 -2.89 -0.43 -34.49
N PRO A 286 -3.49 -0.80 -33.34
CA PRO A 286 -3.66 -2.19 -32.93
C PRO A 286 -4.47 -3.05 -33.91
N ALA A 287 -5.35 -2.44 -34.72
CA ALA A 287 -6.13 -3.15 -35.73
C ALA A 287 -5.36 -3.45 -37.03
N LEU A 288 -4.19 -2.84 -37.23
CA LEU A 288 -3.36 -2.99 -38.43
C LEU A 288 -2.07 -3.73 -38.09
N GLU A 289 -2.20 -5.03 -37.86
CA GLU A 289 -1.07 -5.92 -37.61
C GLU A 289 -0.22 -6.11 -38.87
N GLY A 290 1.09 -6.02 -38.72
CA GLY A 290 2.10 -6.34 -39.71
C GLY A 290 2.80 -7.65 -39.41
N GLU A 291 4.10 -7.70 -39.71
CA GLU A 291 4.92 -8.90 -39.55
C GLU A 291 5.09 -9.29 -38.08
N GLU A 292 5.24 -10.60 -37.85
CA GLU A 292 5.60 -11.15 -36.55
C GLU A 292 7.03 -10.76 -36.16
N VAL A 293 7.21 -10.45 -34.89
CA VAL A 293 8.47 -10.07 -34.27
C VAL A 293 8.91 -11.16 -33.32
N PHE A 294 10.04 -11.77 -33.62
CA PHE A 294 10.66 -12.77 -32.76
C PHE A 294 11.52 -12.12 -31.66
N PRO A 295 11.78 -12.82 -30.54
CA PRO A 295 12.75 -12.38 -29.56
C PRO A 295 14.12 -12.19 -30.22
N ALA A 296 14.69 -11.01 -30.04
CA ALA A 296 16.01 -10.63 -30.54
C ALA A 296 16.64 -9.60 -29.59
N PHE A 297 17.93 -9.74 -29.37
CA PHE A 297 18.75 -8.78 -28.65
C PHE A 297 19.04 -7.53 -29.51
N PRO A 298 19.42 -6.38 -28.93
CA PRO A 298 19.76 -5.19 -29.70
C PRO A 298 20.93 -5.45 -30.65
N ALA A 299 20.67 -5.43 -31.96
CA ALA A 299 21.67 -5.74 -32.99
C ALA A 299 22.92 -4.84 -32.93
N VAL A 300 22.79 -3.60 -32.44
CA VAL A 300 23.90 -2.66 -32.24
C VAL A 300 24.98 -3.18 -31.29
N LEU A 301 24.66 -4.17 -30.45
CA LEU A 301 25.60 -4.80 -29.53
C LEU A 301 26.28 -6.04 -30.11
N SER A 302 26.08 -6.30 -31.41
CA SER A 302 26.51 -7.53 -32.10
C SER A 302 26.26 -8.81 -31.29
N PRO A 303 25.04 -9.00 -30.75
CA PRO A 303 24.76 -10.09 -29.84
C PRO A 303 24.68 -11.43 -30.60
N PRO A 304 24.87 -12.58 -29.91
CA PRO A 304 24.54 -13.87 -30.48
C PRO A 304 23.02 -14.01 -30.67
N GLU A 305 22.59 -14.97 -31.48
CA GLU A 305 21.17 -15.32 -31.56
C GLU A 305 20.65 -15.86 -30.20
N PRO A 306 19.43 -15.47 -29.77
CA PRO A 306 18.90 -15.90 -28.49
C PRO A 306 18.55 -17.38 -28.49
N VAL A 307 19.23 -18.15 -27.64
CA VAL A 307 18.91 -19.56 -27.39
C VAL A 307 17.78 -19.65 -26.36
N ILE A 308 16.57 -19.93 -26.82
CA ILE A 308 15.38 -20.05 -25.97
C ILE A 308 15.07 -21.53 -25.71
N GLN A 309 15.16 -21.93 -24.44
CA GLN A 309 14.77 -23.26 -23.99
C GLN A 309 13.44 -23.19 -23.24
N LYS A 310 12.40 -23.85 -23.77
CA LYS A 310 11.09 -23.94 -23.11
C LYS A 310 11.24 -24.63 -21.75
N LEU A 311 10.67 -24.02 -20.72
CA LEU A 311 10.65 -24.54 -19.35
C LEU A 311 9.28 -25.15 -19.05
N PRO A 312 9.14 -26.04 -18.05
CA PRO A 312 7.87 -26.74 -17.78
C PRO A 312 6.66 -25.81 -17.55
N LYS A 313 6.88 -24.61 -17.02
CA LYS A 313 5.84 -23.60 -16.71
C LYS A 313 6.13 -22.22 -17.30
N SER A 314 6.97 -22.13 -18.35
CA SER A 314 7.35 -20.85 -18.97
C SER A 314 7.87 -21.06 -20.40
N SER A 315 7.71 -20.05 -21.25
CA SER A 315 8.29 -20.00 -22.59
C SER A 315 9.83 -20.02 -22.59
N GLY A 316 10.47 -19.70 -21.46
CA GLY A 316 11.93 -19.58 -21.33
C GLY A 316 12.52 -18.31 -21.96
N ARG A 317 11.69 -17.47 -22.59
CA ARG A 317 12.13 -16.23 -23.27
C ARG A 317 12.81 -15.25 -22.31
N ARG A 318 12.18 -14.92 -21.18
CA ARG A 318 12.77 -14.00 -20.18
C ARG A 318 14.03 -14.57 -19.55
N THR A 319 14.11 -15.88 -19.35
CA THR A 319 15.32 -16.54 -18.86
C THR A 319 16.48 -16.38 -19.84
N ALA A 320 16.23 -16.54 -21.14
CA ALA A 320 17.24 -16.31 -22.17
C ALA A 320 17.73 -14.85 -22.15
N LEU A 321 16.81 -13.88 -22.02
CA LEU A 321 17.16 -12.47 -21.89
C LEU A 321 17.99 -12.18 -20.63
N ALA A 322 17.57 -12.69 -19.47
CA ALA A 322 18.30 -12.50 -18.22
C ALA A 322 19.72 -13.09 -18.28
N LYS A 323 19.89 -14.28 -18.87
CA LYS A 323 21.20 -14.91 -19.08
C LYS A 323 22.11 -14.06 -19.97
N TRP A 324 21.57 -13.47 -21.03
CA TRP A 324 22.35 -12.57 -21.91
C TRP A 324 22.72 -11.26 -21.21
N ILE A 325 21.80 -10.66 -20.43
CA ILE A 325 22.09 -9.45 -19.64
C ILE A 325 23.25 -9.70 -18.67
N GLY A 326 23.25 -10.85 -17.98
CA GLY A 326 24.31 -11.23 -17.04
C GLY A 326 25.47 -12.02 -17.65
N SER A 327 25.58 -12.08 -18.99
CA SER A 327 26.66 -12.83 -19.65
C SER A 327 28.00 -12.10 -19.54
N LYS A 328 29.10 -12.86 -19.46
CA LYS A 328 30.46 -12.31 -19.57
C LYS A 328 30.73 -11.65 -20.93
N ASP A 329 30.00 -12.07 -21.96
CA ASP A 329 30.10 -11.50 -23.31
C ASP A 329 29.31 -10.18 -23.45
N ASN A 330 28.64 -9.72 -22.38
CA ASN A 330 27.94 -8.45 -22.33
C ASN A 330 28.50 -7.56 -21.19
N PRO A 331 29.60 -6.83 -21.44
CA PRO A 331 30.27 -6.05 -20.40
C PRO A 331 29.49 -4.80 -19.97
N ILE A 332 28.47 -4.36 -20.73
CA ILE A 332 27.71 -3.14 -20.43
C ILE A 332 27.00 -3.27 -19.09
N SER A 333 26.39 -4.41 -18.79
CA SER A 333 25.69 -4.64 -17.52
C SER A 333 26.62 -4.49 -16.32
N ALA A 334 27.83 -5.05 -16.42
CA ALA A 334 28.84 -4.95 -15.36
C ALA A 334 29.35 -3.50 -15.21
N ARG A 335 29.61 -2.79 -16.32
CA ARG A 335 29.99 -1.37 -16.30
C ARG A 335 28.92 -0.50 -15.65
N VAL A 336 27.65 -0.67 -16.03
CA VAL A 336 26.53 0.10 -15.46
C VAL A 336 26.39 -0.19 -13.96
N MET A 337 26.46 -1.46 -13.56
CA MET A 337 26.34 -1.83 -12.15
C MET A 337 27.50 -1.30 -11.31
N MET A 338 28.74 -1.40 -11.81
CA MET A 338 29.91 -0.85 -11.11
C MET A 338 29.88 0.67 -11.02
N ASN A 339 29.39 1.36 -12.06
CA ASN A 339 29.17 2.79 -11.99
C ASN A 339 28.14 3.17 -10.92
N ARG A 340 27.06 2.38 -10.77
CA ARG A 340 26.06 2.58 -9.71
C ARG A 340 26.63 2.34 -8.31
N ILE A 341 27.37 1.24 -8.11
CA ILE A 341 28.01 0.96 -6.82
C ILE A 341 28.99 2.09 -6.46
N TRP A 342 29.78 2.55 -7.42
CA TRP A 342 30.66 3.71 -7.25
C TRP A 342 29.87 4.96 -6.89
N GLN A 343 28.79 5.26 -7.63
CA GLN A 343 27.91 6.41 -7.37
C GLN A 343 27.36 6.42 -5.94
N TYR A 344 26.95 5.28 -5.39
CA TYR A 344 26.43 5.24 -4.02
C TYR A 344 27.50 5.53 -2.95
N HIS A 345 28.77 5.24 -3.25
CA HIS A 345 29.88 5.56 -2.37
C HIS A 345 30.38 7.00 -2.52
N PHE A 346 30.41 7.53 -3.74
CA PHE A 346 31.04 8.82 -4.05
C PHE A 346 30.04 9.94 -4.40
N GLY A 347 28.73 9.68 -4.32
CA GLY A 347 27.66 10.63 -4.70
C GLY A 347 27.44 10.78 -6.20
N ARG A 348 28.43 10.42 -7.04
CA ARG A 348 28.34 10.41 -8.51
C ARG A 348 29.11 9.24 -9.10
N GLY A 349 28.64 8.74 -10.25
CA GLY A 349 29.33 7.70 -11.00
C GLY A 349 30.59 8.20 -11.69
N ILE A 350 31.44 7.26 -12.11
CA ILE A 350 32.56 7.51 -13.05
C ILE A 350 32.03 8.06 -14.37
N VAL A 351 30.89 7.50 -14.83
CA VAL A 351 29.98 8.05 -15.83
C VAL A 351 28.88 8.79 -15.09
N ARG A 352 28.74 10.11 -15.30
CA ARG A 352 27.78 10.93 -14.54
C ARG A 352 26.33 10.61 -14.95
N SER A 353 26.09 10.36 -16.24
CA SER A 353 24.83 9.88 -16.80
C SER A 353 24.55 8.41 -16.45
N SER A 354 24.19 8.14 -15.19
CA SER A 354 24.21 6.78 -14.61
C SER A 354 23.25 5.75 -15.24
N SER A 355 22.27 6.19 -16.05
CA SER A 355 21.40 5.32 -16.86
C SER A 355 21.57 5.48 -18.37
N ASP A 356 22.49 6.33 -18.83
CA ASP A 356 22.76 6.52 -20.25
C ASP A 356 24.26 6.42 -20.52
N PHE A 357 24.67 5.27 -21.05
CA PHE A 357 26.03 4.96 -21.49
C PHE A 357 26.16 5.05 -23.02
N GLY A 358 25.11 5.54 -23.69
CA GLY A 358 25.07 5.75 -25.13
C GLY A 358 25.63 7.11 -25.52
N TYR A 359 25.39 7.49 -26.78
CA TYR A 359 25.91 8.73 -27.37
C TYR A 359 25.38 10.02 -26.70
N GLN A 360 24.20 9.95 -26.07
CA GLN A 360 23.60 11.07 -25.34
C GLN A 360 24.09 11.17 -23.88
N GLY A 361 24.83 10.18 -23.41
CA GLY A 361 25.43 10.15 -22.08
C GLY A 361 26.80 10.85 -22.02
N ASP A 362 27.28 11.03 -20.80
CA ASP A 362 28.61 11.53 -20.50
C ASP A 362 29.67 10.44 -20.72
N LEU A 363 30.87 10.86 -21.15
CA LEU A 363 32.01 9.95 -21.17
C LEU A 363 32.50 9.63 -19.75
N PRO A 364 33.02 8.42 -19.50
CA PRO A 364 33.62 8.08 -18.22
C PRO A 364 34.84 8.95 -17.94
N THR A 365 34.92 9.51 -16.73
CA THR A 365 36.12 10.23 -16.27
C THR A 365 37.36 9.32 -16.23
N HIS A 366 37.15 8.04 -15.87
CA HIS A 366 38.21 7.03 -15.73
C HIS A 366 37.81 5.73 -16.44
N PRO A 367 37.88 5.65 -17.79
CA PRO A 367 37.41 4.50 -18.56
C PRO A 367 38.11 3.19 -18.17
N LYS A 368 39.45 3.24 -18.02
CA LYS A 368 40.25 2.05 -17.65
C LYS A 368 39.90 1.52 -16.27
N LEU A 369 39.60 2.40 -15.31
CA LEU A 369 39.17 2.01 -13.97
C LEU A 369 37.80 1.34 -14.01
N LEU A 370 36.85 1.92 -14.75
CA LEU A 370 35.51 1.36 -14.90
C LEU A 370 35.55 -0.03 -15.56
N ASP A 371 36.38 -0.19 -16.59
CA ASP A 371 36.59 -1.48 -17.25
C ASP A 371 37.18 -2.51 -16.31
N TRP A 372 38.22 -2.13 -15.56
CA TRP A 372 38.83 -3.00 -14.57
C TRP A 372 37.83 -3.41 -13.48
N LEU A 373 37.05 -2.47 -12.93
CA LEU A 373 36.00 -2.76 -11.94
C LEU A 373 34.93 -3.69 -12.51
N ALA A 374 34.49 -3.49 -13.76
CA ALA A 374 33.51 -4.35 -14.40
C ALA A 374 34.02 -5.79 -14.57
N ILE A 375 35.29 -5.97 -14.95
CA ILE A 375 35.95 -7.29 -15.01
C ILE A 375 35.99 -7.93 -13.62
N GLN A 376 36.46 -7.20 -12.61
CA GLN A 376 36.52 -7.70 -11.22
C GLN A 376 35.15 -8.12 -10.70
N PHE A 377 34.09 -7.39 -11.06
CA PHE A 377 32.72 -7.73 -10.67
C PHE A 377 32.22 -9.02 -11.32
N MET A 378 32.55 -9.26 -12.59
CA MET A 378 32.20 -10.52 -13.26
C MET A 378 33.04 -11.70 -12.75
N GLU A 379 34.33 -11.48 -12.48
CA GLU A 379 35.25 -12.50 -11.94
C GLU A 379 34.89 -12.92 -10.51
N SER A 380 34.35 -12.00 -9.70
CA SER A 380 33.84 -12.32 -8.37
C SER A 380 32.54 -13.13 -8.36
N GLY A 381 31.99 -13.44 -9.54
CA GLY A 381 30.68 -14.07 -9.66
C GLY A 381 29.52 -13.12 -9.37
N TRP A 382 29.68 -11.83 -9.72
CA TRP A 382 28.71 -10.76 -9.48
C TRP A 382 28.49 -10.47 -7.98
N ASP A 383 29.52 -10.67 -7.15
CA ASP A 383 29.45 -10.38 -5.71
C ASP A 383 29.56 -8.88 -5.43
N ILE A 384 28.40 -8.27 -5.13
CA ILE A 384 28.27 -6.86 -4.76
C ILE A 384 29.02 -6.55 -3.45
N LYS A 385 29.05 -7.46 -2.46
CA LYS A 385 29.75 -7.23 -1.19
C LYS A 385 31.26 -7.21 -1.38
N ALA A 386 31.78 -8.08 -2.23
CA ALA A 386 33.20 -8.05 -2.61
C ALA A 386 33.57 -6.69 -3.23
N MET A 387 32.72 -6.16 -4.11
CA MET A 387 32.95 -4.85 -4.74
C MET A 387 32.87 -3.68 -3.76
N HIS A 388 31.92 -3.69 -2.82
CA HIS A 388 31.90 -2.69 -1.76
C HIS A 388 33.20 -2.72 -0.93
N ARG A 389 33.66 -3.92 -0.52
CA ARG A 389 34.92 -4.06 0.22
C ARG A 389 36.13 -3.57 -0.58
N LEU A 390 36.17 -3.84 -1.88
CA LEU A 390 37.23 -3.38 -2.76
C LEU A 390 37.29 -1.84 -2.80
N ILE A 391 36.15 -1.19 -3.05
CA ILE A 391 36.05 0.27 -3.11
C ILE A 391 36.37 0.90 -1.76
N MET A 392 35.78 0.41 -0.67
CA MET A 392 35.98 0.97 0.68
C MET A 392 37.41 0.83 1.20
N ASN A 393 38.18 -0.12 0.64
CA ASN A 393 39.59 -0.27 0.98
C ASN A 393 40.54 0.58 0.13
N SER A 394 40.05 1.20 -0.95
CA SER A 394 40.85 2.05 -1.83
C SER A 394 41.27 3.37 -1.16
N ASP A 395 42.38 3.94 -1.62
CA ASP A 395 42.81 5.28 -1.21
C ASP A 395 41.78 6.33 -1.60
N ALA A 396 41.10 6.17 -2.74
CA ALA A 396 40.07 7.09 -3.21
C ALA A 396 38.93 7.24 -2.19
N TYR A 397 38.45 6.13 -1.63
CA TYR A 397 37.38 6.15 -0.62
C TYR A 397 37.85 6.70 0.73
N LYS A 398 39.12 6.48 1.10
CA LYS A 398 39.70 6.89 2.39
C LYS A 398 40.26 8.31 2.40
N ARG A 399 40.16 9.05 1.29
CA ARG A 399 40.63 10.45 1.20
C ARG A 399 39.80 11.36 2.10
N SER A 400 40.44 12.42 2.62
CA SER A 400 39.74 13.46 3.38
C SER A 400 38.88 14.33 2.47
N SER A 401 37.78 14.87 2.99
CA SER A 401 36.99 15.92 2.32
C SER A 401 37.60 17.33 2.40
N LYS A 402 38.71 17.51 3.14
CA LYS A 402 39.35 18.81 3.35
C LYS A 402 39.73 19.49 2.03
N PRO A 403 39.50 20.80 1.90
CA PRO A 403 39.90 21.53 0.71
C PRO A 403 41.43 21.63 0.60
N ASN A 404 41.91 21.71 -0.64
CA ASN A 404 43.30 22.04 -0.97
C ASN A 404 43.26 23.07 -2.10
N ASP A 405 43.81 24.26 -1.88
CA ASP A 405 43.65 25.39 -2.80
C ASP A 405 44.24 25.11 -4.19
N GLN A 406 45.39 24.43 -4.25
CA GLN A 406 46.02 24.07 -5.51
C GLN A 406 45.19 23.04 -6.29
N ALA A 407 44.71 21.99 -5.62
CA ALA A 407 43.87 20.98 -6.25
C ALA A 407 42.51 21.55 -6.66
N LEU A 408 41.92 22.45 -5.86
CA LEU A 408 40.67 23.13 -6.17
C LEU A 408 40.81 24.05 -7.40
N ALA A 409 41.94 24.73 -7.55
CA ALA A 409 42.22 25.54 -8.73
C ALA A 409 42.36 24.71 -10.02
N GLN A 410 42.90 23.48 -9.92
CA GLN A 410 43.12 22.60 -11.08
C GLN A 410 41.89 21.76 -11.44
N ASP A 411 41.18 21.24 -10.44
CA ASP A 411 40.04 20.34 -10.61
C ASP A 411 38.91 20.71 -9.62
N PRO A 412 38.22 21.85 -9.85
CA PRO A 412 37.20 22.36 -8.94
C PRO A 412 35.98 21.42 -8.84
N LEU A 413 35.71 20.65 -9.90
CA LEU A 413 34.61 19.67 -9.97
C LEU A 413 35.03 18.28 -9.48
N ASN A 414 36.24 18.16 -8.92
CA ASN A 414 36.80 16.94 -8.35
C ASN A 414 36.78 15.74 -9.31
N HIS A 415 36.82 15.92 -10.63
CA HIS A 415 36.77 14.85 -11.64
C HIS A 415 37.76 13.71 -11.37
N SER A 416 38.91 14.02 -10.77
CA SER A 416 39.99 13.09 -10.42
C SER A 416 39.79 12.39 -9.07
N PHE A 417 38.70 12.67 -8.35
CA PHE A 417 38.43 12.19 -6.99
C PHE A 417 39.61 12.45 -6.04
N TRP A 418 40.20 13.65 -6.12
CA TRP A 418 41.36 14.07 -5.32
C TRP A 418 41.02 14.27 -3.84
N ARG A 419 39.73 14.45 -3.53
CA ARG A 419 39.15 14.43 -2.19
C ARG A 419 37.84 13.65 -2.17
N TYR A 420 37.41 13.26 -0.97
CA TYR A 420 36.05 12.78 -0.79
C TYR A 420 35.07 13.96 -0.90
N GLU A 421 33.89 13.72 -1.49
CA GLU A 421 32.85 14.74 -1.61
C GLU A 421 31.94 14.64 -0.39
N MET A 422 31.79 15.76 0.34
CA MET A 422 30.82 15.84 1.41
C MET A 422 29.44 15.45 0.89
N ARG A 423 28.84 14.44 1.50
CA ARG A 423 27.59 13.84 1.05
C ARG A 423 26.48 14.19 2.01
N ARG A 424 25.42 14.81 1.51
CA ARG A 424 24.20 14.97 2.29
C ARG A 424 23.45 13.64 2.41
N LEU A 425 22.88 13.36 3.58
CA LEU A 425 22.02 12.21 3.81
C LEU A 425 20.78 12.25 2.91
N THR A 426 20.33 11.10 2.42
CA THR A 426 19.06 10.96 1.67
C THR A 426 17.86 10.97 2.61
N SER A 427 16.64 11.07 2.06
CA SER A 427 15.39 11.05 2.83
C SER A 427 15.30 9.97 3.91
N GLU A 428 15.61 8.73 3.55
CA GLU A 428 15.54 7.56 4.41
C GLU A 428 16.62 7.61 5.48
N GLU A 429 17.83 8.04 5.12
CA GLU A 429 18.96 8.19 6.03
C GLU A 429 18.74 9.30 7.06
N VAL A 430 18.13 10.43 6.67
CA VAL A 430 17.78 11.52 7.59
C VAL A 430 16.85 11.00 8.68
N ARG A 431 15.74 10.35 8.31
CA ARG A 431 14.80 9.80 9.28
C ARG A 431 15.45 8.72 10.15
N ASP A 432 16.18 7.79 9.55
CA ASP A 432 16.81 6.69 10.29
C ASP A 432 17.90 7.22 11.24
N SER A 433 18.63 8.26 10.87
CA SER A 433 19.63 8.92 11.74
C SER A 433 18.98 9.58 12.95
N VAL A 434 17.81 10.23 12.79
CA VAL A 434 17.03 10.77 13.91
C VAL A 434 16.63 9.65 14.87
N LEU A 435 16.05 8.57 14.37
CA LEU A 435 15.63 7.43 15.20
C LEU A 435 16.83 6.77 15.90
N ASN A 436 17.98 6.68 15.23
CA ASN A 436 19.21 6.14 15.79
C ASN A 436 19.78 7.04 16.91
N ALA A 437 19.82 8.37 16.70
CA ALA A 437 20.23 9.33 17.72
C ALA A 437 19.30 9.30 18.93
N CYS A 438 18.00 9.13 18.73
CA CYS A 438 17.02 8.92 19.80
C CYS A 438 17.15 7.57 20.51
N GLY A 439 17.86 6.59 19.94
CA GLY A 439 17.95 5.22 20.46
C GLY A 439 16.66 4.42 20.29
N THR A 440 15.77 4.84 19.37
CA THR A 440 14.44 4.26 19.17
C THR A 440 14.33 3.46 17.88
N ILE A 441 15.37 3.44 17.04
CA ILE A 441 15.37 2.74 15.76
C ILE A 441 15.16 1.24 15.94
N ASN A 442 14.17 0.69 15.22
CA ASN A 442 13.95 -0.74 15.13
C ASN A 442 14.68 -1.30 13.89
N LEU A 443 15.67 -2.17 14.16
CA LEU A 443 16.55 -2.80 13.17
C LEU A 443 16.07 -4.20 12.70
N GLU A 444 14.87 -4.62 13.08
CA GLU A 444 14.29 -5.89 12.63
C GLU A 444 14.30 -5.96 11.10
N MET A 445 14.85 -7.04 10.55
CA MET A 445 14.98 -7.26 9.10
C MET A 445 13.86 -8.17 8.56
N GLY A 446 13.46 -7.97 7.30
CA GLY A 446 12.43 -8.77 6.63
C GLY A 446 10.99 -8.38 7.00
N GLY A 447 10.03 -9.28 6.88
CA GLY A 447 8.64 -9.02 7.32
C GLY A 447 7.88 -7.93 6.54
N GLN A 448 6.72 -7.52 7.08
CA GLN A 448 5.80 -6.61 6.39
C GLN A 448 6.24 -5.14 6.47
N SER A 449 5.82 -4.34 5.50
CA SER A 449 5.97 -2.88 5.52
C SER A 449 5.18 -2.26 6.69
N VAL A 450 5.67 -1.14 7.21
CA VAL A 450 5.04 -0.35 8.28
C VAL A 450 4.44 0.95 7.76
N THR A 451 3.48 1.51 8.49
CA THR A 451 2.80 2.77 8.14
C THR A 451 2.93 3.79 9.28
N PRO A 452 4.13 4.39 9.50
CA PRO A 452 4.34 5.40 10.54
C PRO A 452 3.29 6.52 10.45
N PRO A 453 2.87 7.12 11.56
CA PRO A 453 1.79 8.10 11.55
C PRO A 453 2.11 9.28 10.63
N VAL A 454 1.14 9.65 9.79
CA VAL A 454 1.18 10.84 8.92
C VAL A 454 0.10 11.83 9.33
N PRO A 455 0.23 13.13 9.02
CA PRO A 455 -0.79 14.12 9.34
C PRO A 455 -2.17 13.79 8.75
N ASP A 456 -3.24 14.14 9.46
CA ASP A 456 -4.63 13.84 9.06
C ASP A 456 -5.00 14.39 7.67
N ILE A 457 -4.42 15.53 7.28
CA ILE A 457 -4.63 16.12 5.95
C ILE A 457 -4.16 15.19 4.82
N ILE A 458 -3.10 14.41 5.04
CA ILE A 458 -2.61 13.41 4.08
C ILE A 458 -3.55 12.21 4.04
N LEU A 459 -4.08 11.78 5.19
CA LEU A 459 -5.08 10.71 5.28
C LEU A 459 -6.41 11.10 4.61
N ALA A 460 -6.78 12.38 4.67
CA ALA A 460 -7.97 12.92 4.02
C ALA A 460 -7.87 12.92 2.48
N GLY A 461 -6.66 13.01 1.93
CA GLY A 461 -6.38 12.89 0.48
C GLY A 461 -6.43 11.46 -0.06
N SER A 462 -6.60 10.46 0.80
CA SER A 462 -6.72 9.05 0.40
C SER A 462 -7.91 8.80 -0.54
N SER A 463 -7.69 8.03 -1.61
CA SER A 463 -8.76 7.56 -2.51
C SER A 463 -9.87 6.80 -1.77
N VAL A 464 -9.55 6.22 -0.60
CA VAL A 464 -10.53 5.72 0.37
C VAL A 464 -10.26 6.39 1.72
N LYS A 465 -11.13 7.32 2.14
CA LYS A 465 -11.01 8.04 3.41
C LYS A 465 -10.78 7.05 4.56
N GLY A 466 -9.65 7.18 5.25
CA GLY A 466 -9.31 6.37 6.43
C GLY A 466 -8.92 4.91 6.18
N LYS A 467 -8.78 4.41 4.94
CA LYS A 467 -8.50 2.98 4.66
C LYS A 467 -7.23 2.66 3.84
N GLY A 468 -6.34 3.62 3.58
CA GLY A 468 -5.09 3.36 2.82
C GLY A 468 -3.84 3.17 3.68
N TRP A 469 -3.77 3.92 4.77
CA TRP A 469 -2.64 3.98 5.70
C TRP A 469 -3.00 3.17 6.95
N GLY A 470 -2.39 2.00 7.12
CA GLY A 470 -2.72 1.07 8.20
C GLY A 470 -2.32 1.62 9.58
N ALA A 471 -2.82 0.98 10.64
CA ALA A 471 -2.35 1.24 11.98
C ALA A 471 -0.92 0.70 12.17
N CYS A 472 -0.12 1.38 12.98
CA CYS A 472 1.17 0.88 13.45
C CYS A 472 1.34 1.16 14.94
N THR A 473 2.06 0.30 15.64
CA THR A 473 2.51 0.59 17.01
C THR A 473 3.67 1.59 16.96
N PRO A 474 3.99 2.30 18.07
CA PRO A 474 5.16 3.18 18.12
C PRO A 474 6.48 2.48 17.76
N GLU A 475 6.65 1.22 18.16
CA GLU A 475 7.83 0.42 17.82
C GLU A 475 7.91 0.11 16.32
N GLN A 476 6.78 -0.24 15.69
CA GLN A 476 6.70 -0.43 14.24
C GLN A 476 6.94 0.89 13.50
N ALA A 477 6.44 2.01 14.04
CA ALA A 477 6.62 3.33 13.47
C ALA A 477 8.08 3.79 13.48
N ASN A 478 8.94 3.20 14.32
CA ASN A 478 10.37 3.49 14.40
C ASN A 478 11.24 2.50 13.63
N ARG A 479 10.63 1.65 12.79
CA ARG A 479 11.39 0.77 11.90
C ARG A 479 12.12 1.57 10.83
N ARG A 480 13.25 1.03 10.36
CA ARG A 480 14.05 1.61 9.26
C ARG A 480 13.16 2.04 8.09
N SER A 481 13.48 3.19 7.52
CA SER A 481 12.72 3.85 6.45
C SER A 481 12.50 2.96 5.22
N VAL A 482 13.40 2.01 4.96
CA VAL A 482 13.26 1.00 3.89
C VAL A 482 12.00 0.12 4.03
N TYR A 483 11.47 -0.02 5.24
CA TYR A 483 10.23 -0.76 5.50
C TYR A 483 8.99 0.13 5.50
N VAL A 484 9.11 1.44 5.31
CA VAL A 484 7.96 2.34 5.25
C VAL A 484 7.18 2.06 3.96
N LYS A 485 5.87 1.84 4.10
CA LYS A 485 4.98 1.58 2.99
C LYS A 485 4.96 2.78 2.04
N VAL A 486 5.22 2.51 0.76
CA VAL A 486 5.12 3.51 -0.32
C VAL A 486 3.84 3.23 -1.11
N MET A 487 2.98 4.23 -1.21
CA MET A 487 1.82 4.23 -2.12
C MET A 487 1.95 5.43 -3.05
N ARG A 488 1.71 5.24 -4.36
CA ARG A 488 1.84 6.33 -5.36
C ARG A 488 1.06 7.59 -4.97
N SER A 489 -0.17 7.42 -4.47
CA SER A 489 -1.05 8.53 -4.08
C SER A 489 -0.86 9.00 -2.63
N MET A 490 -0.01 8.34 -1.83
CA MET A 490 0.16 8.68 -0.42
C MET A 490 1.53 8.24 0.09
N GLN A 491 2.34 9.24 0.42
CA GLN A 491 3.73 9.10 0.81
C GLN A 491 3.97 9.84 2.13
N MET A 492 5.06 9.49 2.83
CA MET A 492 5.37 10.11 4.12
C MET A 492 5.96 11.52 3.91
N PRO A 493 5.37 12.60 4.44
CA PRO A 493 5.78 13.98 4.11
C PRO A 493 7.25 14.30 4.38
N LEU A 494 7.82 13.77 5.47
CA LEU A 494 9.24 13.97 5.78
C LEU A 494 10.15 13.39 4.69
N LEU A 495 9.81 12.22 4.12
CA LEU A 495 10.63 11.61 3.08
C LEU A 495 10.54 12.41 1.78
N ILE A 496 9.32 12.78 1.36
CA ILE A 496 9.09 13.59 0.15
C ILE A 496 9.87 14.90 0.23
N ASN A 497 9.77 15.60 1.35
CA ASN A 497 10.42 16.90 1.53
C ASN A 497 11.96 16.79 1.49
N HIS A 498 12.52 15.61 1.76
CA HIS A 498 13.96 15.31 1.67
C HIS A 498 14.33 14.50 0.41
N ASP A 499 13.63 14.76 -0.69
CA ASP A 499 13.96 14.25 -2.02
C ASP A 499 13.89 12.71 -2.16
N MET A 500 12.89 12.09 -1.54
CA MET A 500 12.53 10.70 -1.82
C MET A 500 12.32 10.48 -3.32
N ALA A 501 12.62 9.28 -3.82
CA ALA A 501 12.47 8.95 -5.22
C ALA A 501 11.03 9.11 -5.65
N ASP A 502 10.89 9.68 -6.84
CA ASP A 502 9.64 9.64 -7.57
C ASP A 502 9.18 8.18 -7.76
N THR A 503 7.90 7.92 -7.50
CA THR A 503 7.33 6.57 -7.57
C THR A 503 6.71 6.24 -8.92
N ASP A 504 6.70 7.20 -9.83
CA ASP A 504 6.09 7.13 -11.16
C ASP A 504 7.14 7.17 -12.28
N SER A 505 8.34 7.69 -12.01
CA SER A 505 9.44 7.86 -12.95
C SER A 505 10.69 7.07 -12.57
N THR A 506 11.56 6.81 -13.54
CA THR A 506 12.87 6.22 -13.27
C THR A 506 13.77 7.23 -12.57
N CYS A 507 14.46 6.80 -11.51
CA CYS A 507 15.33 7.66 -10.72
C CYS A 507 16.78 7.15 -10.78
N PRO A 508 17.58 7.57 -11.79
CA PRO A 508 18.96 7.11 -11.95
C PRO A 508 19.92 7.70 -10.89
N VAL A 509 19.60 8.90 -10.40
CA VAL A 509 20.35 9.63 -9.39
C VAL A 509 19.34 10.24 -8.43
N ARG A 510 19.58 10.11 -7.12
CA ARG A 510 18.82 10.89 -6.13
C ARG A 510 19.39 12.30 -6.09
N PHE A 511 18.54 13.29 -6.32
CA PHE A 511 18.93 14.67 -6.06
C PHE A 511 18.86 14.91 -4.56
N ASN A 512 19.83 15.64 -4.03
CA ASN A 512 19.82 16.11 -2.65
C ASN A 512 19.79 17.63 -2.71
N THR A 513 18.62 18.21 -2.52
CA THR A 513 18.42 19.65 -2.56
C THR A 513 18.68 20.28 -1.19
N THR A 514 19.03 21.56 -1.17
CA THR A 514 19.16 22.34 0.07
C THR A 514 18.21 23.51 0.01
N VAL A 515 16.96 23.25 0.44
CA VAL A 515 15.86 24.20 0.36
C VAL A 515 15.35 24.58 1.76
N PRO A 516 14.90 25.82 1.99
CA PRO A 516 14.40 26.26 3.30
C PRO A 516 13.25 25.42 3.85
N THR A 517 12.42 24.84 2.99
CA THR A 517 11.29 23.98 3.39
C THR A 517 11.74 22.70 4.10
N GLN A 518 12.94 22.18 3.81
CA GLN A 518 13.53 21.06 4.53
C GLN A 518 13.87 21.44 5.96
N ALA A 519 14.60 22.54 6.15
CA ALA A 519 14.94 23.05 7.48
C ALA A 519 13.69 23.42 8.29
N LEU A 520 12.70 24.08 7.68
CA LEU A 520 11.44 24.41 8.34
C LEU A 520 10.65 23.17 8.74
N ASN A 521 10.65 22.11 7.93
CA ASN A 521 10.02 20.85 8.31
C ASN A 521 10.78 20.16 9.44
N MET A 522 12.11 20.22 9.45
CA MET A 522 12.91 19.63 10.51
C MET A 522 12.76 20.36 11.86
N LEU A 523 12.46 21.66 11.84
CA LEU A 523 12.19 22.47 13.04
C LEU A 523 10.74 22.33 13.54
N ASN A 524 9.75 22.35 12.63
CA ASN A 524 8.34 22.45 12.99
C ASN A 524 7.57 21.13 12.88
N GLY A 525 8.15 20.12 12.22
CA GLY A 525 7.51 18.83 12.00
C GLY A 525 7.23 18.08 13.30
N LYS A 526 6.05 17.45 13.37
CA LYS A 526 5.65 16.65 14.53
C LYS A 526 6.67 15.54 14.85
N PHE A 527 7.11 14.81 13.83
CA PHE A 527 8.13 13.77 13.97
C PHE A 527 9.40 14.27 14.66
N MET A 528 9.91 15.43 14.23
CA MET A 528 11.14 15.98 14.80
C MET A 528 10.95 16.50 16.22
N ASN A 529 9.83 17.14 16.51
CA ASN A 529 9.54 17.63 17.87
C ASN A 529 9.30 16.47 18.86
N ASP A 530 8.65 15.39 18.42
CA ASP A 530 8.48 14.18 19.25
C ASP A 530 9.81 13.43 19.43
N SER A 531 10.63 13.37 18.38
CA SER A 531 11.97 12.79 18.41
C SER A 531 12.89 13.59 19.32
N ALA A 532 12.82 14.92 19.31
CA ALA A 532 13.59 15.78 20.21
C ALA A 532 13.24 15.54 21.69
N LYS A 533 11.97 15.34 22.03
CA LYS A 533 11.55 14.94 23.39
C LYS A 533 12.09 13.55 23.76
N SER A 534 12.01 12.59 22.84
CA SER A 534 12.56 11.24 23.03
C SER A 534 14.08 11.28 23.21
N PHE A 535 14.76 12.11 22.43
CA PHE A 535 16.20 12.31 22.51
C PHE A 535 16.58 12.96 23.85
N ALA A 536 15.92 14.04 24.25
CA ALA A 536 16.14 14.66 25.55
C ALA A 536 15.91 13.69 26.72
N ASN A 537 14.88 12.84 26.66
CA ASN A 537 14.65 11.77 27.63
C ASN A 537 15.83 10.78 27.71
N ARG A 538 16.36 10.37 26.54
CA ARG A 538 17.55 9.53 26.46
C ARG A 538 18.75 10.22 27.11
N LEU A 539 19.00 11.49 26.80
CA LEU A 539 20.11 12.27 27.35
C LEU A 539 20.03 12.38 28.88
N ARG A 540 18.83 12.61 29.44
CA ARG A 540 18.62 12.64 30.90
C ARG A 540 18.92 11.30 31.55
N THR A 541 18.50 10.21 30.90
CA THR A 541 18.68 8.85 31.41
C THR A 541 20.15 8.44 31.37
N GLU A 542 20.85 8.71 30.26
CA GLU A 542 22.22 8.23 30.03
C GLU A 542 23.29 9.16 30.64
N ALA A 543 23.11 10.48 30.61
CA ALA A 543 24.10 11.46 31.06
C ALA A 543 23.79 12.07 32.46
N GLY A 544 22.66 11.71 33.07
CA GLY A 544 22.24 12.20 34.38
C GLY A 544 21.70 13.63 34.35
N LYS A 545 21.85 14.37 35.46
CA LYS A 545 21.28 15.73 35.64
C LYS A 545 22.23 16.88 35.30
N GLU A 546 23.51 16.60 35.07
CA GLU A 546 24.50 17.64 34.80
C GLU A 546 24.39 18.15 33.37
N LEU A 547 24.14 19.45 33.23
CA LEU A 547 23.89 20.11 31.95
C LEU A 547 25.05 19.93 30.94
N ASN A 548 26.30 20.12 31.39
CA ASN A 548 27.47 19.95 30.53
C ASN A 548 27.55 18.53 29.95
N LYS A 549 27.29 17.50 30.78
CA LYS A 549 27.31 16.09 30.35
C LYS A 549 26.18 15.77 29.39
N GLN A 550 24.98 16.33 29.61
CA GLN A 550 23.86 16.16 28.67
C GLN A 550 24.16 16.76 27.30
N VAL A 551 24.73 17.98 27.26
CA VAL A 551 25.11 18.66 26.01
C VAL A 551 26.24 17.90 25.30
N GLU A 552 27.29 17.52 26.03
CA GLU A 552 28.41 16.74 25.49
C GLU A 552 27.92 15.42 24.88
N HIS A 553 27.08 14.69 25.61
CA HIS A 553 26.52 13.42 25.14
C HIS A 553 25.64 13.58 23.91
N ALA A 554 24.82 14.63 23.87
CA ALA A 554 23.98 14.93 22.71
C ALA A 554 24.81 15.20 21.45
N LEU A 555 25.80 16.08 21.55
CA LEU A 555 26.66 16.44 20.43
C LEU A 555 27.49 15.23 19.98
N LYS A 556 27.94 14.38 20.91
CA LYS A 556 28.63 13.14 20.57
C LYS A 556 27.76 12.17 19.77
N LEU A 557 26.49 12.01 20.14
CA LEU A 557 25.54 11.16 19.41
C LEU A 557 25.17 11.73 18.03
N VAL A 558 25.09 13.06 17.91
CA VAL A 558 24.73 13.75 16.66
C VAL A 558 25.91 13.82 15.69
N PHE A 559 27.10 14.21 16.16
CA PHE A 559 28.29 14.38 15.31
C PHE A 559 29.06 13.08 15.08
N SER A 560 28.79 12.03 15.86
CA SER A 560 29.58 10.79 15.83
C SER A 560 31.09 10.99 16.07
N ARG A 561 31.47 12.13 16.67
CA ARG A 561 32.82 12.47 17.13
C ARG A 561 32.76 13.13 18.51
N ASN A 562 33.91 13.31 19.15
CA ASN A 562 33.95 14.07 20.38
C ASN A 562 33.71 15.57 20.08
N PRO A 563 32.77 16.24 20.79
CA PRO A 563 32.56 17.67 20.64
C PRO A 563 33.70 18.47 21.28
N GLN A 564 33.96 19.65 20.74
CA GLN A 564 34.92 20.61 21.26
C GLN A 564 34.33 21.38 22.45
N LYS A 565 35.20 21.90 23.32
CA LYS A 565 34.78 22.61 24.55
C LYS A 565 33.91 23.84 24.25
N ASN A 566 34.21 24.59 23.19
CA ASN A 566 33.41 25.72 22.74
C ASN A 566 32.01 25.30 22.26
N GLU A 567 31.87 24.15 21.59
CA GLU A 567 30.57 23.60 21.15
C GLU A 567 29.70 23.24 22.38
N ILE A 568 30.31 22.60 23.39
CA ILE A 568 29.62 22.28 24.65
C ILE A 568 29.20 23.58 25.37
N ASN A 569 30.11 24.54 25.52
CA ASN A 569 29.83 25.80 26.18
C ASN A 569 28.68 26.57 25.50
N ALA A 570 28.65 26.59 24.17
CA ALA A 570 27.58 27.23 23.41
C ALA A 570 26.20 26.57 23.64
N GLY A 571 26.14 25.24 23.68
CA GLY A 571 24.90 24.52 23.98
C GLY A 571 24.39 24.77 25.41
N VAL A 572 25.31 24.80 26.37
CA VAL A 572 25.02 25.11 27.78
C VAL A 572 24.51 26.54 27.94
N GLU A 573 25.16 27.49 27.27
CA GLU A 573 24.75 28.90 27.27
C GLU A 573 23.37 29.09 26.65
N MET A 574 23.10 28.44 25.52
CA MET A 574 21.79 28.45 24.89
C MET A 574 20.70 27.96 25.85
N MET A 575 20.93 26.85 26.55
CA MET A 575 19.95 26.33 27.51
C MET A 575 19.73 27.29 28.69
N LYS A 576 20.78 27.92 29.22
CA LYS A 576 20.66 28.96 30.26
C LYS A 576 19.86 30.16 29.75
N ASN A 577 20.12 30.62 28.53
CA ASN A 577 19.40 31.73 27.89
C ASN A 577 17.93 31.38 27.66
N MET A 578 17.61 30.14 27.29
CA MET A 578 16.23 29.68 27.13
C MET A 578 15.45 29.72 28.44
N LYS A 579 16.09 29.34 29.55
CA LYS A 579 15.48 29.43 30.88
C LYS A 579 15.30 30.87 31.35
N SER A 580 16.29 31.73 31.16
CA SER A 580 16.26 33.10 31.70
C SER A 580 15.40 34.06 30.89
N LYS A 581 15.41 33.97 29.55
CA LYS A 581 14.68 34.90 28.67
C LYS A 581 13.24 34.48 28.40
N PHE A 582 12.96 33.17 28.40
CA PHE A 582 11.65 32.64 28.02
C PHE A 582 10.97 31.85 29.15
N SER A 583 11.55 31.86 30.36
CA SER A 583 11.01 31.19 31.55
C SER A 583 10.72 29.70 31.35
N LEU A 584 11.48 29.03 30.48
CA LEU A 584 11.33 27.59 30.22
C LEU A 584 11.86 26.76 31.39
N SER A 585 11.21 25.62 31.64
CA SER A 585 11.72 24.60 32.55
C SER A 585 13.02 23.97 32.05
N ASP A 586 13.76 23.28 32.93
CA ASP A 586 14.97 22.52 32.54
C ASP A 586 14.66 21.46 31.47
N GLU A 587 13.50 20.82 31.59
CA GLU A 587 13.04 19.82 30.63
C GLU A 587 12.75 20.45 29.25
N GLU A 588 12.04 21.57 29.21
CA GLU A 588 11.73 22.25 27.96
C GLU A 588 12.98 22.81 27.29
N ALA A 589 13.91 23.39 28.06
CA ALA A 589 15.18 23.87 27.53
C ALA A 589 15.99 22.74 26.89
N LEU A 590 16.05 21.57 27.53
CA LEU A 590 16.74 20.40 26.97
C LEU A 590 16.02 19.86 25.72
N ASN A 591 14.68 19.84 25.70
CA ASN A 591 13.91 19.44 24.52
C ASN A 591 14.20 20.37 23.32
N ARG A 592 14.36 21.67 23.55
CA ARG A 592 14.71 22.65 22.51
C ARG A 592 16.16 22.50 22.04
N PHE A 593 17.09 22.23 22.96
CA PHE A 593 18.48 21.94 22.61
C PHE A 593 18.60 20.63 21.80
N ALA A 594 17.89 19.57 22.21
CA ALA A 594 17.82 18.31 21.47
C ALA A 594 17.28 18.51 20.04
N LEU A 595 16.25 19.36 19.87
CA LEU A 595 15.74 19.73 18.55
C LEU A 595 16.79 20.45 17.71
N LEU A 596 17.52 21.42 18.29
CA LEU A 596 18.62 22.10 17.60
C LEU A 596 19.70 21.10 17.18
N ALA A 597 20.12 20.23 18.08
CA ALA A 597 21.19 19.26 17.83
C ALA A 597 20.85 18.36 16.63
N LEU A 598 19.61 17.86 16.56
CA LEU A 598 19.09 17.09 15.41
C LEU A 598 18.90 17.90 14.11
N ASN A 599 19.13 19.22 14.15
CA ASN A 599 19.00 20.15 13.03
C ASN A 599 20.34 20.81 12.63
N LEU A 600 21.45 20.45 13.30
CA LEU A 600 22.77 20.97 12.93
C LEU A 600 23.18 20.43 11.55
N ASN A 601 23.93 21.22 10.78
CA ASN A 601 24.40 20.79 9.45
C ASN A 601 25.17 19.47 9.52
N GLU A 602 26.08 19.33 10.49
CA GLU A 602 26.88 18.12 10.68
C GLU A 602 26.04 16.85 10.95
N PHE A 603 24.77 17.00 11.36
CA PHE A 603 23.87 15.86 11.52
C PHE A 603 23.39 15.26 10.19
N VAL A 604 23.30 16.08 9.14
CA VAL A 604 22.74 15.68 7.83
C VAL A 604 23.78 15.60 6.72
N TYR A 605 25.05 15.82 7.03
CA TYR A 605 26.18 15.69 6.10
C TYR A 605 27.19 14.66 6.62
N LEU A 606 27.74 13.85 5.71
CA LEU A 606 28.88 12.98 5.94
C LEU A 606 30.11 13.60 5.28
N ASP A 607 31.23 13.64 5.99
CA ASP A 607 32.51 14.22 5.56
C ASP A 607 33.67 13.21 5.47
#